data_AF-A0AAD7QD00-F1
#
_entry.id   AF-A0AAD7QD00-F1
#
_cell.length_a   1.000
_cell.length_b   1.000
_cell.length_c   1.000
_cell.angle_alpha   90.00
_cell.angle_beta   90.00
_cell.angle_gamma   90.00
#
_symmetry.space_group_name_H-M   'P 1'
#
loop_
_entity.id
_entity.type
_entity.pdbx_description
1 polymer ?
#
loop_
_entity_poly.entity_id
_entity_poly.type
_entity_poly.pdbx_seq_one_letter_code
_entity_poly.pdbx_strand_id
1 'polypeptide(L)'
;MSIVITADGLLAALCSTNNSIFESLFLTVPLLYVRFDQDPPIISKTTCLPEVPIIDLTKLFSEDYKDFELEKLHSACKNWGFFQITHHGVSPSLVEKVKTGIQEFFNLPMEEKKKFWQQTGDVEGFGQAFVVCEKQKLNWADMFYLITLPDHMRKPHLFPQLPLPFRDAFESYFAELKNFAIKIFDFIVESLKMDGNDMKELFEEGL
;
A
#
# COMPACT_ATOMS: atom_id res chain seq x y z
N MET A 1 3.35 -14.84 3.16
CA MET A 1 2.90 -13.60 2.53
C MET A 1 4.04 -12.59 2.65
N SER A 2 4.34 -11.85 1.59
CA SER A 2 5.39 -10.83 1.60
C SER A 2 4.74 -9.46 1.58
N ILE A 3 5.21 -8.52 2.41
CA ILE A 3 4.84 -7.11 2.33
C ILE A 3 5.84 -6.44 1.40
N VAL A 4 5.35 -5.76 0.35
CA VAL A 4 6.20 -4.94 -0.52
C VAL A 4 6.28 -3.55 0.08
N ILE A 5 7.48 -3.09 0.40
CA ILE A 5 7.72 -1.71 0.84
C ILE A 5 8.40 -0.95 -0.27
N THR A 6 7.89 0.24 -0.57
CA THR A 6 8.54 1.26 -1.39
C THR A 6 9.31 2.21 -0.46
N ALA A 7 10.49 2.65 -0.89
CA ALA A 7 11.40 3.45 -0.06
C ALA A 7 10.86 4.85 0.31
N ASP A 8 9.72 5.25 -0.24
CA ASP A 8 9.04 6.53 0.02
C ASP A 8 8.09 6.50 1.23
N GLY A 9 8.02 5.41 1.99
CA GLY A 9 7.44 5.41 3.34
C GLY A 9 5.93 5.61 3.42
N LEU A 10 5.23 5.68 2.28
CA LEU A 10 3.78 5.89 2.26
C LEU A 10 3.05 4.61 2.68
N LEU A 11 2.61 4.59 3.93
CA LEU A 11 1.67 3.59 4.45
C LEU A 11 0.23 3.94 4.05
N ALA A 12 0.02 4.18 2.76
CA ALA A 12 -1.30 4.33 2.17
C ALA A 12 -1.89 2.95 1.86
N ALA A 13 -3.01 2.60 2.48
CA ALA A 13 -3.78 1.45 2.01
C ALA A 13 -4.51 1.83 0.71
N LEU A 14 -3.87 1.53 -0.41
CA LEU A 14 -4.52 1.52 -1.71
C LEU A 14 -5.14 0.15 -1.90
N CYS A 15 -6.44 0.05 -1.68
CA CYS A 15 -7.19 -1.13 -2.13
C CYS A 15 -7.76 -0.81 -3.50
N SER A 16 -7.37 -1.59 -4.51
CA SER A 16 -7.96 -1.52 -5.84
C SER A 16 -8.62 -2.83 -6.20
N THR A 17 -9.84 -2.76 -6.72
CA THR A 17 -10.46 -3.88 -7.43
C THR A 17 -11.11 -3.37 -8.70
N ASN A 18 -11.39 -4.28 -9.63
CA ASN A 18 -11.98 -3.96 -10.94
C ASN A 18 -13.42 -4.45 -10.97
N ASN A 19 -14.37 -3.69 -10.44
CA ASN A 19 -15.79 -4.08 -10.46
C ASN A 19 -16.71 -3.08 -11.17
N SER A 20 -16.36 -1.79 -11.29
CA SER A 20 -17.34 -0.77 -11.74
C SER A 20 -17.67 -0.78 -13.24
N ILE A 21 -16.78 -1.24 -14.13
CA ILE A 21 -16.99 -1.14 -15.60
C ILE A 21 -17.75 -2.37 -16.16
N PHE A 22 -17.96 -3.43 -15.38
CA PHE A 22 -18.56 -4.68 -15.87
C PHE A 22 -20.10 -4.71 -15.92
N GLU A 23 -20.80 -3.73 -15.34
CA GLU A 23 -22.27 -3.69 -15.40
C GLU A 23 -22.82 -3.18 -16.74
N SER A 24 -21.97 -2.56 -17.57
CA SER A 24 -22.32 -2.11 -18.91
C SER A 24 -21.49 -2.84 -19.97
N LEU A 25 -22.17 -3.48 -20.93
CA LEU A 25 -21.58 -4.14 -22.10
C LEU A 25 -20.91 -3.11 -23.03
N PHE A 26 -19.76 -2.57 -22.64
CA PHE A 26 -18.91 -1.83 -23.56
C PHE A 26 -18.22 -2.81 -24.51
N LEU A 27 -18.53 -2.72 -25.80
CA LEU A 27 -17.86 -3.51 -26.84
C LEU A 27 -16.40 -3.10 -27.05
N THR A 28 -16.00 -1.92 -26.55
CA THR A 28 -14.64 -1.38 -26.68
C THR A 28 -14.24 -0.59 -25.43
N VAL A 29 -12.95 -0.61 -25.09
CA VAL A 29 -12.37 0.17 -23.98
C VAL A 29 -12.49 1.67 -24.30
N PRO A 30 -13.06 2.51 -23.42
CA PRO A 30 -13.18 3.93 -23.68
C PRO A 30 -11.82 4.62 -23.84
N LEU A 31 -11.77 5.65 -24.70
CA LEU A 31 -10.53 6.32 -25.11
C LEU A 31 -9.70 6.90 -23.95
N LEU A 32 -10.34 7.27 -22.84
CA LEU A 32 -9.66 7.81 -21.66
C LEU A 32 -8.80 6.74 -20.95
N TYR A 33 -9.08 5.45 -21.14
CA TYR A 33 -8.29 4.36 -20.56
C TYR A 33 -7.19 3.85 -21.48
N VAL A 34 -7.30 4.10 -22.79
CA VAL A 34 -6.30 3.66 -23.78
C VAL A 34 -5.03 4.49 -23.67
N ARG A 35 -3.90 3.81 -23.43
CA ARG A 35 -2.55 4.41 -23.49
C ARG A 35 -1.98 4.21 -24.90
N PHE A 36 -1.50 5.28 -25.52
CA PHE A 36 -0.95 5.27 -26.88
C PHE A 36 0.58 5.39 -26.90
N ASP A 37 1.14 5.72 -25.75
CA ASP A 37 2.51 6.08 -25.44
C ASP A 37 3.22 5.02 -24.59
N GLN A 38 2.69 3.79 -24.58
CA GLN A 38 3.38 2.69 -23.92
C GLN A 38 4.60 2.31 -24.74
N ASP A 39 5.78 2.32 -24.12
CA ASP A 39 6.92 1.61 -24.66
C ASP A 39 6.49 0.16 -24.97
N PRO A 40 6.99 -0.44 -26.06
CA PRO A 40 6.71 -1.83 -26.34
C PRO A 40 7.03 -2.66 -25.09
N PRO A 41 6.18 -3.65 -24.72
CA PRO A 41 6.43 -4.44 -23.53
C PRO A 41 7.85 -5.00 -23.61
N ILE A 42 8.65 -4.73 -22.57
CA ILE A 42 10.00 -5.28 -22.44
C ILE A 42 9.84 -6.77 -22.18
N ILE A 43 9.65 -7.54 -23.26
CA ILE A 43 9.64 -9.00 -23.22
C ILE A 43 11.09 -9.41 -23.12
N SER A 44 11.59 -9.51 -21.89
CA SER A 44 12.93 -10.01 -21.66
C SER A 44 12.99 -11.48 -22.09
N LYS A 45 13.77 -11.77 -23.14
CA LYS A 45 14.03 -13.13 -23.63
C LYS A 45 15.12 -13.85 -22.83
N THR A 46 15.64 -13.23 -21.77
CA THR A 46 16.65 -13.82 -20.90
C THR A 46 16.00 -14.56 -19.75
N THR A 47 16.53 -15.75 -19.43
CA THR A 47 16.06 -16.61 -18.33
C THR A 47 16.45 -16.11 -16.94
N CYS A 48 17.18 -14.99 -16.84
CA CYS A 48 17.72 -14.47 -15.59
C CYS A 48 17.32 -13.00 -15.47
N LEU A 49 16.06 -12.79 -15.08
CA LEU A 49 15.60 -11.49 -14.62
C LEU A 49 16.13 -11.28 -13.20
N PRO A 50 16.56 -10.05 -12.84
CA PRO A 50 16.94 -9.76 -11.47
C PRO A 50 15.72 -9.99 -10.56
N GLU A 51 15.92 -10.71 -9.46
CA GLU A 51 14.86 -11.01 -8.48
C GLU A 51 14.73 -9.89 -7.46
N VAL A 52 13.50 -9.56 -7.11
CA VAL A 52 13.20 -8.55 -6.09
C VAL A 52 13.85 -8.96 -4.77
N PRO A 53 14.61 -8.07 -4.10
CA PRO A 53 15.25 -8.38 -2.83
C PRO A 53 14.22 -8.79 -1.78
N ILE A 54 14.50 -9.87 -1.06
CA ILE A 54 13.69 -10.36 0.06
C ILE A 54 14.45 -10.14 1.35
N ILE A 55 13.94 -9.31 2.25
CA ILE A 55 14.54 -9.01 3.56
C ILE A 55 13.84 -9.84 4.63
N ASP A 56 14.61 -10.60 5.41
CA ASP A 56 14.08 -11.36 6.54
C ASP A 56 14.12 -10.50 7.81
N LEU A 57 12.95 -10.09 8.31
CA LEU A 57 12.88 -9.22 9.48
C LEU A 57 13.50 -9.86 10.73
N THR A 58 13.42 -11.19 10.88
CA THR A 58 13.98 -11.86 12.07
C THR A 58 15.50 -11.83 12.09
N LYS A 59 16.14 -11.81 10.92
CA LYS A 59 17.60 -11.71 10.80
C LYS A 59 18.13 -10.32 11.13
N LEU A 60 17.35 -9.28 10.88
CA LEU A 60 17.69 -7.92 11.31
C LEU A 60 17.75 -7.79 12.84
N PHE A 61 17.03 -8.65 13.58
CA PHE A 61 17.09 -8.72 15.04
C PHE A 61 18.12 -9.73 15.59
N SER A 62 18.79 -10.49 14.74
CA SER A 62 19.73 -11.54 15.15
C SER A 62 21.16 -11.03 15.16
N GLU A 63 21.87 -11.14 16.29
CA GLU A 63 23.29 -10.72 16.38
C GLU A 63 24.18 -11.38 15.32
N ASP A 64 23.94 -12.66 15.00
CA ASP A 64 24.75 -13.42 14.03
C ASP A 64 24.53 -13.00 12.56
N TYR A 65 23.33 -12.49 12.24
CA TYR A 65 22.92 -12.23 10.86
C TYR A 65 22.62 -10.75 10.56
N LYS A 66 22.58 -9.89 11.59
CA LYS A 66 22.14 -8.50 11.48
C LYS A 66 22.95 -7.73 10.43
N ASP A 67 24.28 -7.75 10.51
CA ASP A 67 25.14 -6.99 9.61
C ASP A 67 24.92 -7.39 8.14
N PHE A 68 24.76 -8.69 7.88
CA PHE A 68 24.50 -9.21 6.54
C PHE A 68 23.13 -8.77 6.01
N GLU A 69 22.09 -8.91 6.82
CA GLU A 69 20.73 -8.55 6.40
C GLU A 69 20.54 -7.03 6.31
N LEU A 70 21.25 -6.25 7.14
CA LEU A 70 21.27 -4.79 7.11
C LEU A 70 21.95 -4.25 5.84
N GLU A 71 23.07 -4.84 5.42
CA GLU A 71 23.73 -4.50 4.15
C GLU A 71 22.82 -4.84 2.95
N LYS A 72 22.09 -5.97 3.05
CA LYS A 72 21.10 -6.35 2.04
C LYS A 72 19.95 -5.35 1.96
N LEU A 73 19.45 -4.87 3.11
CA LEU A 73 18.44 -3.81 3.18
C LEU A 73 18.97 -2.51 2.57
N HIS A 74 20.18 -2.09 2.93
CA HIS A 74 20.84 -0.90 2.37
C HIS A 74 20.92 -0.98 0.84
N SER A 75 21.40 -2.11 0.31
CA SER A 75 21.51 -2.37 -1.11
C SER A 75 20.15 -2.37 -1.82
N ALA A 76 19.11 -2.94 -1.19
CA ALA A 76 17.76 -2.91 -1.72
C ALA A 76 17.21 -1.47 -1.81
N CYS A 77 17.34 -0.68 -0.74
CA CYS A 77 16.95 0.72 -0.74
C CYS A 77 17.67 1.52 -1.83
N LYS A 78 18.99 1.34 -1.97
CA LYS A 78 19.82 2.11 -2.90
C LYS A 78 19.64 1.73 -4.37
N ASN A 79 19.57 0.42 -4.66
CA ASN A 79 19.62 -0.09 -6.03
C ASN A 79 18.25 -0.42 -6.62
N TRP A 80 17.27 -0.72 -5.76
CA TRP A 80 15.91 -1.10 -6.19
C TRP A 80 14.86 -0.06 -5.84
N GLY A 81 14.97 0.57 -4.67
CA GLY A 81 13.93 1.46 -4.14
C GLY A 81 12.69 0.72 -3.65
N PHE A 82 12.65 -0.61 -3.74
CA PHE A 82 11.62 -1.47 -3.17
C PHE A 82 12.15 -2.87 -2.84
N PHE A 83 11.48 -3.56 -1.94
CA PHE A 83 11.83 -4.91 -1.51
C PHE A 83 10.64 -5.63 -0.87
N GLN A 84 10.74 -6.95 -0.77
CA GLN A 84 9.79 -7.78 -0.04
C GLN A 84 10.32 -8.02 1.38
N ILE A 85 9.43 -8.07 2.37
CA ILE A 85 9.79 -8.53 3.72
C ILE A 85 9.09 -9.84 4.06
N THR A 86 9.85 -10.76 4.64
CA THR A 86 9.37 -12.02 5.22
C THR A 86 9.55 -12.04 6.74
N HIS A 87 8.83 -12.96 7.40
CA HIS A 87 8.82 -13.08 8.86
C HIS A 87 8.50 -11.76 9.59
N HIS A 88 7.64 -10.93 8.99
CA HIS A 88 7.26 -9.60 9.45
C HIS A 88 6.42 -9.57 10.75
N GLY A 89 6.07 -10.73 11.33
CA GLY A 89 5.32 -10.84 12.58
C GLY A 89 3.80 -10.67 12.46
N VAL A 90 3.29 -9.98 11.43
CA VAL A 90 1.84 -9.86 11.18
C VAL A 90 1.18 -11.23 10.98
N SER A 91 0.14 -11.53 11.77
CA SER A 91 -0.58 -12.81 11.72
C SER A 91 -1.17 -13.09 10.34
N PRO A 92 -0.91 -14.27 9.74
CA PRO A 92 -1.53 -14.66 8.47
C PRO A 92 -3.06 -14.62 8.51
N SER A 93 -3.67 -14.98 9.65
CA SER A 93 -5.14 -14.97 9.78
C SER A 93 -5.72 -13.55 9.80
N LEU A 94 -4.99 -12.59 10.34
CA LEU A 94 -5.39 -11.17 10.32
C LEU A 94 -5.33 -10.63 8.89
N VAL A 95 -4.28 -10.98 8.16
CA VAL A 95 -4.11 -10.56 6.77
C VAL A 95 -5.20 -11.12 5.86
N GLU A 96 -5.56 -12.40 6.04
CA GLU A 96 -6.68 -12.99 5.29
C GLU A 96 -8.02 -12.33 5.63
N LYS A 97 -8.28 -12.00 6.91
CA LYS A 97 -9.50 -11.25 7.30
C LYS A 97 -9.59 -9.90 6.59
N VAL A 98 -8.48 -9.16 6.50
CA VAL A 98 -8.44 -7.88 5.79
C VAL A 98 -8.69 -8.07 4.29
N LYS A 99 -8.05 -9.05 3.64
CA LYS A 99 -8.32 -9.36 2.22
C LYS A 99 -9.77 -9.70 1.96
N THR A 100 -10.37 -10.55 2.79
CA THR A 100 -11.78 -10.92 2.68
C THR A 100 -12.67 -9.69 2.84
N GLY A 101 -12.44 -8.85 3.86
CA GLY A 101 -13.23 -7.64 4.06
C GLY A 101 -13.08 -6.61 2.93
N ILE A 102 -11.90 -6.48 2.33
CA ILE A 102 -11.69 -5.66 1.12
C ILE A 102 -12.53 -6.23 -0.03
N GLN A 103 -12.44 -7.53 -0.28
CA GLN A 103 -13.19 -8.17 -1.35
C GLN A 103 -14.71 -8.01 -1.16
N GLU A 104 -15.20 -8.22 0.06
CA GLU A 104 -16.60 -8.02 0.43
C GLU A 104 -17.04 -6.57 0.21
N PHE A 105 -16.24 -5.59 0.65
CA PHE A 105 -16.52 -4.17 0.44
C PHE A 105 -16.66 -3.82 -1.04
N PHE A 106 -15.74 -4.27 -1.89
CA PHE A 106 -15.80 -3.96 -3.32
C PHE A 106 -16.90 -4.72 -4.07
N ASN A 107 -17.38 -5.84 -3.51
CA ASN A 107 -18.53 -6.58 -3.99
C ASN A 107 -19.88 -5.99 -3.52
N LEU A 108 -19.87 -4.99 -2.63
CA LEU A 108 -21.09 -4.28 -2.26
C LEU A 108 -21.73 -3.59 -3.48
N PRO A 109 -23.06 -3.40 -3.48
CA PRO A 109 -23.75 -2.58 -4.47
C PRO A 109 -23.14 -1.18 -4.56
N MET A 110 -23.24 -0.56 -5.74
CA MET A 110 -22.67 0.77 -5.97
C MET A 110 -23.29 1.82 -5.04
N GLU A 111 -24.56 1.69 -4.68
CA GLU A 111 -25.29 2.54 -3.73
C GLU A 111 -24.65 2.53 -2.34
N GLU A 112 -24.17 1.37 -1.90
CA GLU A 112 -23.49 1.20 -0.61
C GLU A 112 -22.08 1.78 -0.67
N LYS A 113 -21.34 1.52 -1.76
CA LYS A 113 -19.99 2.08 -1.97
C LYS A 113 -20.01 3.61 -2.10
N LYS A 114 -21.06 4.18 -2.70
CA LYS A 114 -21.27 5.64 -2.82
C LYS A 114 -21.38 6.37 -1.49
N LYS A 115 -21.69 5.68 -0.39
CA LYS A 115 -21.65 6.28 0.95
C LYS A 115 -20.25 6.73 1.35
N PHE A 116 -19.23 6.15 0.73
CA PHE A 116 -17.82 6.44 0.97
C PHE A 116 -17.19 7.32 -0.13
N TRP A 117 -17.99 7.93 -1.01
CA TRP A 117 -17.46 8.63 -2.19
C TRP A 117 -16.53 9.80 -1.81
N GLN A 118 -15.46 9.99 -2.59
CA GLN A 118 -14.57 11.14 -2.44
C GLN A 118 -15.32 12.47 -2.58
N GLN A 119 -15.09 13.40 -1.67
CA GLN A 119 -15.70 14.73 -1.71
C GLN A 119 -14.85 15.70 -2.54
N THR A 120 -15.46 16.78 -3.06
CA THR A 120 -14.72 17.79 -3.82
C THR A 120 -13.62 18.42 -2.96
N GLY A 121 -12.38 18.40 -3.45
CA GLY A 121 -11.21 18.88 -2.72
C GLY A 121 -10.62 17.85 -1.75
N ASP A 122 -11.15 16.63 -1.74
CA ASP A 122 -10.71 15.55 -0.87
C ASP A 122 -10.25 14.33 -1.66
N VAL A 123 -9.19 13.68 -1.20
CA VAL A 123 -8.63 12.48 -1.83
C VAL A 123 -9.04 11.20 -1.13
N GLU A 124 -9.58 11.28 0.08
CA GLU A 124 -10.04 10.11 0.84
C GLU A 124 -11.44 9.69 0.45
N GLY A 125 -11.66 8.38 0.42
CA GLY A 125 -12.91 7.75 0.03
C GLY A 125 -12.77 6.85 -1.20
N PHE A 126 -13.93 6.42 -1.69
CA PHE A 126 -14.10 5.55 -2.86
C PHE A 126 -14.21 6.43 -4.11
N GLY A 127 -13.40 6.13 -5.12
CA GLY A 127 -13.35 6.91 -6.35
C GLY A 127 -12.13 6.59 -7.22
N GLN A 128 -11.79 7.51 -8.11
CA GLN A 128 -10.58 7.44 -8.93
C GLN A 128 -9.52 8.39 -8.39
N ALA A 129 -8.31 7.88 -8.26
CA ALA A 129 -7.19 8.64 -7.75
C ALA A 129 -6.81 9.80 -8.70
N PHE A 130 -6.65 11.00 -8.13
CA PHE A 130 -5.90 12.10 -8.75
C PHE A 130 -6.37 12.52 -10.16
N VAL A 131 -7.68 12.51 -10.43
CA VAL A 131 -8.23 13.07 -11.68
C VAL A 131 -8.25 14.60 -11.59
N VAL A 132 -7.26 15.24 -12.20
CA VAL A 132 -7.06 16.69 -12.16
C VAL A 132 -7.62 17.41 -13.39
N CYS A 133 -7.89 16.70 -14.49
CA CYS A 133 -8.48 17.30 -15.69
C CYS A 133 -9.31 16.31 -16.54
N GLU A 134 -10.24 16.83 -17.34
CA GLU A 134 -11.15 16.02 -18.19
C GLU A 134 -10.44 15.19 -19.27
N LYS A 135 -9.24 15.62 -19.68
CA LYS A 135 -8.45 14.94 -20.72
C LYS A 135 -7.45 13.94 -20.14
N GLN A 136 -7.40 13.81 -18.82
CA GLN A 136 -6.48 12.90 -18.16
C GLN A 136 -6.79 11.46 -18.53
N LYS A 137 -5.73 10.69 -18.75
CA LYS A 137 -5.82 9.27 -18.97
C LYS A 137 -6.11 8.57 -17.64
N LEU A 138 -7.20 7.82 -17.60
CA LEU A 138 -7.69 7.16 -16.39
C LEU A 138 -7.02 5.81 -16.19
N ASN A 139 -6.87 5.41 -14.94
CA ASN A 139 -6.40 4.08 -14.59
C ASN A 139 -7.57 3.10 -14.63
N TRP A 140 -7.30 1.88 -15.10
CA TRP A 140 -8.26 0.79 -15.06
C TRP A 140 -8.28 0.16 -13.67
N ALA A 141 -8.78 0.92 -12.70
CA ALA A 141 -8.88 0.54 -11.30
C ALA A 141 -9.92 1.41 -10.58
N ASP A 142 -10.74 0.78 -9.73
CA ASP A 142 -11.43 1.50 -8.66
C ASP A 142 -10.48 1.62 -7.47
N MET A 143 -10.54 2.72 -6.72
CA MET A 143 -9.69 2.95 -5.54
C MET A 143 -10.53 3.28 -4.32
N PHE A 144 -10.08 2.78 -3.17
CA PHE A 144 -10.52 3.25 -1.86
C PHE A 144 -9.30 3.70 -1.06
N TYR A 145 -9.20 5.00 -0.78
CA TYR A 145 -8.07 5.62 -0.08
C TYR A 145 -8.50 6.13 1.29
N LEU A 146 -7.74 5.81 2.33
CA LEU A 146 -8.02 6.18 3.72
C LEU A 146 -6.75 6.61 4.43
N ILE A 147 -6.83 7.69 5.18
CA ILE A 147 -5.89 8.01 6.25
C ILE A 147 -6.34 7.27 7.50
N THR A 148 -5.47 6.40 8.02
CA THR A 148 -5.77 5.52 9.16
C THR A 148 -5.09 5.97 10.43
N LEU A 149 -3.99 6.72 10.31
CA LEU A 149 -3.23 7.27 11.41
C LEU A 149 -2.83 8.72 11.11
N PRO A 150 -2.68 9.56 12.16
CA PRO A 150 -3.15 9.32 13.54
C PRO A 150 -4.70 9.35 13.63
N ASP A 151 -5.26 8.77 14.69
CA ASP A 151 -6.72 8.54 14.82
C ASP A 151 -7.58 9.80 14.67
N HIS A 152 -7.07 10.96 15.09
CA HIS A 152 -7.77 12.24 14.98
C HIS A 152 -7.89 12.77 13.55
N MET A 153 -7.08 12.26 12.62
CA MET A 153 -7.18 12.57 11.19
C MET A 153 -8.23 11.70 10.48
N ARG A 154 -8.73 10.65 11.13
CA ARG A 154 -9.74 9.76 10.53
C ARG A 154 -11.04 10.52 10.32
N LYS A 155 -11.52 10.50 9.08
CA LYS A 155 -12.80 11.09 8.71
C LYS A 155 -13.99 10.34 9.32
N PRO A 156 -14.92 11.02 10.01
CA PRO A 156 -16.08 10.38 10.66
C PRO A 156 -17.00 9.59 9.73
N HIS A 157 -17.04 9.97 8.44
CA HIS A 157 -17.90 9.36 7.42
C HIS A 157 -17.22 8.22 6.65
N LEU A 158 -15.92 7.94 6.91
CA LEU A 158 -15.18 6.91 6.20
C LEU A 158 -14.85 5.73 7.13
N PHE A 159 -13.68 5.74 7.77
CA PHE A 159 -13.19 4.60 8.55
C PHE A 159 -14.20 4.09 9.60
N PRO A 160 -14.87 4.95 10.40
CA PRO A 160 -15.87 4.48 11.38
C PRO A 160 -17.10 3.82 10.76
N GLN A 161 -17.41 4.12 9.50
CA GLN A 161 -18.57 3.60 8.78
C GLN A 161 -18.30 2.26 8.07
N LEU A 162 -17.05 1.78 8.08
CA LEU A 162 -16.73 0.48 7.51
C LEU A 162 -17.53 -0.64 8.22
N PRO A 163 -18.03 -1.63 7.46
CA PRO A 163 -18.83 -2.70 8.04
C PRO A 163 -18.01 -3.51 9.06
N LEU A 164 -18.68 -4.01 10.09
CA LEU A 164 -18.14 -5.04 10.95
C LEU A 164 -18.35 -6.41 10.29
N PRO A 165 -17.39 -7.34 10.38
CA PRO A 165 -16.15 -7.32 11.17
C PRO A 165 -14.93 -6.68 10.47
N PHE A 166 -15.10 -6.16 9.26
CA PHE A 166 -14.00 -5.64 8.43
C PHE A 166 -13.25 -4.48 9.08
N ARG A 167 -13.95 -3.52 9.67
CA ARG A 167 -13.34 -2.37 10.37
C ARG A 167 -12.35 -2.80 11.46
N ASP A 168 -12.74 -3.75 12.31
CA ASP A 168 -11.91 -4.22 13.43
C ASP A 168 -10.66 -4.98 12.93
N ALA A 169 -10.81 -5.74 11.86
CA ALA A 169 -9.69 -6.39 11.19
C ALA A 169 -8.72 -5.34 10.60
N PHE A 170 -9.25 -4.30 9.95
CA PHE A 170 -8.45 -3.21 9.42
C PHE A 170 -7.69 -2.46 10.51
N GLU A 171 -8.37 -2.11 11.60
CA GLU A 171 -7.76 -1.40 12.74
C GLU A 171 -6.61 -2.21 13.35
N SER A 172 -6.84 -3.51 13.58
CA SER A 172 -5.82 -4.41 14.08
C SER A 172 -4.63 -4.51 13.10
N TYR A 173 -4.90 -4.57 11.80
CA TYR A 173 -3.87 -4.68 10.78
C TYR A 173 -3.01 -3.41 10.66
N PHE A 174 -3.61 -2.22 10.72
CA PHE A 174 -2.85 -0.96 10.69
C PHE A 174 -2.02 -0.76 11.95
N ALA A 175 -2.49 -1.21 13.12
CA ALA A 175 -1.67 -1.19 14.33
C ALA A 175 -0.42 -2.07 14.18
N GLU A 176 -0.55 -3.27 13.61
CA GLU A 176 0.58 -4.14 13.29
C GLU A 176 1.51 -3.51 12.25
N LEU A 177 0.95 -2.94 11.18
CA LEU A 177 1.73 -2.26 10.14
C LEU A 177 2.48 -1.04 10.67
N LYS A 178 1.90 -0.25 11.58
CA LYS A 178 2.57 0.89 12.22
C LYS A 178 3.82 0.43 12.97
N ASN A 179 3.65 -0.57 13.84
CA ASN A 179 4.76 -1.14 14.62
C ASN A 179 5.86 -1.71 13.72
N PHE A 180 5.44 -2.34 12.63
CA PHE A 180 6.33 -2.89 11.61
C PHE A 180 7.08 -1.80 10.84
N ALA A 181 6.39 -0.74 10.40
CA ALA A 181 7.00 0.37 9.67
C ALA A 181 8.07 1.08 10.50
N ILE A 182 7.77 1.38 11.76
CA ILE A 182 8.74 1.98 12.70
C ILE A 182 10.02 1.13 12.78
N LYS A 183 9.89 -0.19 12.96
CA LYS A 183 11.04 -1.10 13.02
C LYS A 183 11.87 -1.09 11.75
N ILE A 184 11.23 -1.13 10.58
CA ILE A 184 11.95 -1.08 9.30
C ILE A 184 12.65 0.25 9.11
N PHE A 185 12.00 1.36 9.47
CA PHE A 185 12.62 2.67 9.45
C PHE A 185 13.86 2.73 10.33
N ASP A 186 13.82 2.22 11.56
CA ASP A 186 14.99 2.18 12.44
C ASP A 186 16.17 1.46 11.78
N PHE A 187 15.93 0.33 11.09
CA PHE A 187 16.99 -0.38 10.36
C PHE A 187 17.47 0.38 9.12
N ILE A 188 16.59 1.10 8.41
CA ILE A 188 17.02 1.95 7.29
C ILE A 188 17.95 3.05 7.80
N VAL A 189 17.60 3.72 8.90
CA VAL A 189 18.40 4.76 9.55
C VAL A 189 19.75 4.20 10.01
N GLU A 190 19.75 3.03 10.64
CA GLU A 190 20.98 2.33 11.05
C GLU A 190 21.87 2.03 9.83
N SER A 191 21.28 1.55 8.73
CA SER A 191 22.02 1.26 7.48
C SER A 191 22.66 2.50 6.86
N LEU A 192 22.05 3.68 7.08
CA LEU A 192 22.57 4.97 6.63
C LEU A 192 23.58 5.59 7.59
N LYS A 193 23.80 4.97 8.77
CA LYS A 193 24.65 5.48 9.86
C LYS A 193 24.25 6.88 10.32
N MET A 194 22.94 7.16 10.30
CA MET A 194 22.35 8.40 10.79
C MET A 194 22.01 8.29 12.29
N ASP A 195 21.88 9.43 12.98
CA ASP A 195 21.39 9.43 14.35
C ASP A 195 19.90 9.07 14.36
N GLY A 196 19.50 8.18 15.27
CA GLY A 196 18.11 7.75 15.40
C GLY A 196 17.13 8.87 15.81
N ASN A 197 17.63 10.01 16.31
CA ASN A 197 16.81 11.15 16.67
C ASN A 197 16.56 12.10 15.50
N ASP A 198 17.48 12.18 14.52
CA ASP A 198 17.34 13.03 13.33
C ASP A 198 16.08 12.71 12.52
N MET A 199 15.60 11.47 12.63
CA MET A 199 14.44 10.96 11.88
C MET A 199 13.15 10.92 12.71
N LYS A 200 13.23 10.94 14.05
CA LYS A 200 12.02 11.03 14.89
C LYS A 200 11.30 12.34 14.70
N GLU A 201 12.04 13.44 14.53
CA GLU A 201 11.48 14.76 14.24
C GLU A 201 10.67 14.80 12.93
N LEU A 202 11.00 13.94 11.95
CA LEU A 202 10.27 13.88 10.67
C LEU A 202 8.92 13.15 10.76
N PHE A 203 8.71 12.32 11.80
CA PHE A 203 7.53 11.47 11.94
C PHE A 203 6.77 11.67 13.27
N GLU A 204 7.20 12.64 14.10
CA GLU A 204 6.58 12.95 15.40
C GLU A 204 5.11 13.39 15.28
N GLU A 205 4.72 13.98 14.14
CA GLU A 205 3.32 14.35 13.86
C GLU A 205 2.50 13.24 13.19
N GLY A 206 3.11 12.09 12.90
CA GLY A 206 2.44 10.90 12.39
C GLY A 206 3.08 10.34 11.12
N LEU A 207 3.31 9.02 11.13
CA LEU A 207 3.19 8.14 9.97
C LEU A 207 1.71 7.85 9.70
#